data_AF-A0A971PTD2-F1
#
_entry.id   AF-A0A971PTD2-F1
#
_cell.length_a   1.000
_cell.length_b   1.000
_cell.length_c   1.000
_cell.angle_alpha   90.00
_cell.angle_beta   90.00
_cell.angle_gamma   90.00
#
_symmetry.space_group_name_H-M   'P 1'
#
loop_
_entity.id
_entity.type
_entity.pdbx_description
1 polymer ?
#
loop_
_entity_poly.entity_id
_entity_poly.type
_entity_poly.pdbx_seq_one_letter_code
_entity_poly.pdbx_strand_id
1 'polypeptide(L)'
;MDAVRIGLQVLLVVTGLIQVLLILMHKGKGGGLSDMFGGGISTSLGGSSVAEKNLTRFTVAIALIWVTCIVMLGLLDRFSR
;
A
#
# COMPACT_ATOMS: atom_id res chain seq x y z
N MET A 1 9.81 -27.44 -6.67
CA MET A 1 8.80 -26.39 -6.36
C MET A 1 9.43 -24.99 -6.33
N ASP A 2 10.66 -24.88 -6.82
CA ASP A 2 11.51 -23.72 -6.65
C ASP A 2 11.12 -22.58 -7.58
N ALA A 3 10.70 -22.88 -8.81
CA ALA A 3 10.21 -21.87 -9.76
C ALA A 3 8.99 -21.09 -9.20
N VAL A 4 8.04 -21.79 -8.57
CA VAL A 4 6.86 -21.16 -7.95
C VAL A 4 7.26 -20.31 -6.74
N ARG A 5 8.17 -20.82 -5.90
CA ARG A 5 8.70 -20.09 -4.74
C ARG A 5 9.43 -18.82 -5.13
N ILE A 6 10.30 -18.90 -6.13
CA ILE A 6 11.03 -17.74 -6.69
C ILE A 6 10.04 -16.74 -7.30
N GLY A 7 9.05 -17.20 -8.05
CA GLY A 7 8.00 -16.35 -8.63
C GLY A 7 7.24 -15.56 -7.56
N LEU A 8 6.78 -16.21 -6.49
CA LEU A 8 6.07 -15.53 -5.40
C LEU A 8 6.99 -14.56 -4.63
N GLN A 9 8.26 -14.90 -4.41
CA GLN A 9 9.22 -14.00 -3.76
C GLN A 9 9.46 -12.72 -4.57
N VAL A 10 9.69 -12.86 -5.88
CA VAL A 10 9.86 -11.70 -6.77
C VAL A 10 8.61 -10.84 -6.75
N LEU A 11 7.42 -11.46 -6.86
CA LEU A 11 6.16 -10.73 -6.84
C LEU A 11 5.94 -10.00 -5.51
N LEU A 12 6.27 -10.62 -4.38
CA LEU A 12 6.17 -10.01 -3.05
C LEU A 12 7.09 -8.78 -2.90
N VAL A 13 8.32 -8.86 -3.39
CA VAL A 13 9.26 -7.72 -3.36
C VAL A 13 8.78 -6.59 -4.25
N VAL A 14 8.36 -6.90 -5.49
CA VAL A 14 7.87 -5.89 -6.45
C VAL A 14 6.61 -5.19 -5.94
N THR A 15 5.63 -5.96 -5.45
CA THR A 15 4.40 -5.39 -4.88
C THR A 15 4.67 -4.58 -3.61
N GLY A 16 5.66 -4.97 -2.80
CA GLY A 16 6.12 -4.19 -1.65
C GLY A 16 6.76 -2.85 -2.03
N LEU A 17 7.64 -2.82 -3.03
CA LEU A 17 8.24 -1.58 -3.53
C LEU A 17 7.19 -0.62 -4.11
N ILE A 18 6.24 -1.15 -4.88
CA ILE A 18 5.12 -0.37 -5.42
C ILE A 18 4.26 0.19 -4.28
N GLN A 19 3.96 -0.59 -3.23
CA GLN A 19 3.23 -0.11 -2.06
C GLN A 19 3.92 1.06 -1.37
N VAL A 20 5.24 0.99 -1.16
CA VAL A 20 6.01 2.10 -0.55
C VAL A 20 5.84 3.38 -1.38
N LEU A 21 6.00 3.31 -2.70
CA LEU A 21 5.81 4.45 -3.59
C LEU A 21 4.38 5.00 -3.53
N LEU A 22 3.37 4.11 -3.58
CA LEU A 22 1.97 4.50 -3.50
C LEU A 22 1.63 5.19 -2.18
N ILE A 23 2.14 4.69 -1.05
CA ILE A 23 1.93 5.27 0.28
C ILE A 23 2.61 6.64 0.38
N LEU A 24 3.83 6.80 -0.15
CA LEU A 24 4.49 8.11 -0.18
C LEU A 24 3.69 9.12 -1.01
N MET A 25 3.04 8.67 -2.08
CA MET A 25 2.15 9.51 -2.88
C MET A 25 0.87 9.94 -2.14
N HIS A 26 0.47 9.23 -1.07
CA HIS A 26 -0.62 9.66 -0.17
C HIS A 26 -0.19 10.78 0.81
N LYS A 27 1.11 10.98 1.05
CA LYS A 27 1.65 11.96 2.01
C LYS A 27 1.77 13.40 1.46
N GLY A 28 1.28 13.68 0.25
CA GLY A 28 1.40 15.00 -0.39
C GLY A 28 0.60 16.15 0.25
N LYS A 29 -0.31 15.89 1.20
CA LYS A 29 -1.10 16.91 1.91
C LYS A 29 -1.19 16.56 3.40
N GLY A 30 -0.68 17.42 4.28
CA GLY A 30 -0.77 17.24 5.74
C GLY A 30 0.56 17.07 6.51
N GLY A 31 1.71 17.24 5.85
CA GLY A 31 3.04 17.08 6.48
C GLY A 31 3.59 18.32 7.20
N GLY A 32 2.84 19.44 7.20
CA GLY A 32 3.28 20.69 7.83
C GLY A 32 2.96 20.70 9.33
N LEU A 33 3.86 21.26 10.14
CA LEU A 33 3.62 21.47 11.58
C LEU A 33 2.28 22.21 11.83
N SER A 34 1.91 23.13 10.96
CA SER A 34 0.62 23.85 11.04
C SER A 34 -0.61 22.94 10.91
N ASP A 35 -0.54 21.86 10.13
CA ASP A 35 -1.64 20.89 10.01
C ASP A 35 -1.70 19.98 11.25
N MET A 36 -0.56 19.72 11.89
CA MET A 36 -0.44 18.94 13.13
C MET A 36 -0.81 19.74 14.39
N PHE A 37 -0.69 21.08 14.36
CA PHE A 37 -0.96 21.99 15.49
C PHE A 37 -2.30 22.76 15.38
N GLY A 38 -3.24 22.28 14.56
CA GLY A 38 -4.60 22.84 14.52
C GLY A 38 -4.83 23.85 13.39
N GLY A 39 -4.41 23.49 12.18
CA GLY A 39 -4.62 24.26 10.96
C GLY A 39 -6.10 24.55 10.69
N GLY A 40 -6.58 25.70 11.20
CA GLY A 40 -7.74 26.44 10.72
C GLY A 40 -9.11 25.92 11.18
N ILE A 41 -9.80 26.73 11.98
CA ILE A 41 -11.21 26.56 12.38
C ILE A 41 -12.22 26.79 11.22
N SER A 42 -11.74 26.87 9.98
CA SER A 42 -12.52 27.23 8.80
C SER A 42 -12.22 26.28 7.65
N THR A 43 -13.17 25.37 7.42
CA THR A 43 -13.60 24.90 6.09
C THR A 43 -12.50 24.64 5.06
N SER A 44 -12.17 23.36 4.90
CA SER A 44 -12.08 22.79 3.56
C SER A 44 -12.91 21.52 3.47
N LEU A 45 -14.23 21.74 3.39
CA LEU A 45 -15.22 20.88 2.75
C LEU A 45 -14.94 20.74 1.23
N GLY A 46 -13.66 20.69 0.85
CA GLY A 46 -13.14 20.82 -0.50
C GLY A 46 -12.59 19.49 -0.98
N GLY A 47 -13.51 18.61 -1.38
CA GLY A 47 -13.30 17.44 -2.22
C GLY A 47 -11.99 16.68 -2.01
N SER A 48 -12.05 15.55 -1.30
CA SER A 48 -11.11 14.46 -1.57
C SER A 48 -11.13 14.22 -3.07
N SER A 49 -10.04 14.63 -3.72
CA SER A 49 -9.92 14.64 -5.17
C SER A 49 -10.26 13.24 -5.67
N VAL A 50 -10.95 13.13 -6.80
CA VAL A 50 -11.25 11.82 -7.41
C VAL A 50 -9.95 11.00 -7.56
N ALA A 51 -8.82 11.69 -7.77
CA ALA A 51 -7.48 11.10 -7.75
C ALA A 51 -7.13 10.44 -6.41
N GLU A 52 -7.35 11.10 -5.26
CA GLU A 52 -7.04 10.56 -3.93
C GLU A 52 -7.87 9.32 -3.61
N LYS A 53 -9.19 9.37 -3.85
CA LYS A 53 -10.08 8.21 -3.63
C LYS A 53 -9.66 7.01 -4.46
N ASN A 54 -9.26 7.24 -5.71
CA ASN A 54 -8.78 6.17 -6.58
C ASN A 54 -7.40 5.66 -6.14
N LEU A 55 -6.50 6.54 -5.69
CA LEU A 55 -5.20 6.15 -5.16
C LEU A 55 -5.31 5.24 -3.95
N THR A 56 -6.24 5.55 -3.04
CA THR A 56 -6.52 4.70 -1.87
C THR A 56 -7.06 3.35 -2.30
N ARG A 57 -7.99 3.29 -3.25
CA ARG A 57 -8.53 2.02 -3.77
C ARG A 57 -7.45 1.14 -4.39
N PHE A 58 -6.57 1.72 -5.22
CA PHE A 58 -5.45 0.99 -5.82
C PHE A 58 -4.46 0.49 -4.77
N THR A 59 -4.15 1.32 -3.76
CA THR A 59 -3.24 0.95 -2.68
C THR A 59 -3.81 -0.21 -1.87
N VAL A 60 -5.10 -0.16 -1.51
CA VAL A 60 -5.78 -1.25 -0.80
C VAL A 60 -5.81 -2.52 -1.64
N ALA A 61 -6.14 -2.44 -2.93
CA ALA A 61 -6.15 -3.61 -3.82
C ALA A 61 -4.78 -4.28 -3.89
N ILE A 62 -3.70 -3.49 -4.06
CA ILE A 62 -2.33 -4.02 -4.12
C ILE A 62 -1.88 -4.55 -2.75
N ALA A 63 -2.30 -3.93 -1.64
CA ALA A 63 -2.00 -4.40 -0.30
C ALA A 63 -2.63 -5.79 -0.05
N LEU A 64 -3.87 -6.01 -0.51
CA LEU A 64 -4.53 -7.32 -0.40
C LEU A 64 -3.80 -8.40 -1.20
N ILE A 65 -3.32 -8.07 -2.41
CA ILE A 65 -2.52 -8.99 -3.23
C ILE A 65 -1.21 -9.33 -2.50
N TRP A 66 -0.51 -8.32 -1.97
CA TRP A 66 0.75 -8.50 -1.23
C TRP A 66 0.58 -9.42 -0.01
N VAL A 67 -0.46 -9.20 0.81
CA VAL A 67 -0.78 -10.07 1.96
C VAL A 67 -1.09 -11.50 1.53
N THR A 68 -1.86 -11.67 0.44
CA THR A 68 -2.19 -12.99 -0.11
C THR A 68 -0.92 -13.74 -0.51
N CYS A 69 0.07 -13.06 -1.10
CA CYS A 69 1.35 -13.66 -1.48
C CYS A 69 2.19 -14.09 -0.27
N ILE A 70 2.16 -13.32 0.83
CA ILE A 70 2.81 -13.72 2.09
C ILE A 70 2.19 -15.01 2.63
N VAL A 71 0.85 -15.07 2.69
CA VAL A 71 0.15 -16.26 3.20
C VAL A 71 0.42 -17.47 2.32
N MET A 72 0.34 -17.33 0.99
CA MET A 72 0.66 -18.42 0.07
C MET A 72 2.11 -18.89 0.21
N LEU A 73 3.09 -18.00 0.33
CA LEU A 73 4.48 -18.38 0.57
C LEU A 73 4.63 -19.14 1.88
N GLY A 74 4.01 -18.65 2.95
CA GLY A 74 4.04 -19.31 4.27
C GLY A 74 3.43 -20.71 4.23
N LEU A 75 2.31 -20.88 3.53
CA LEU A 75 1.69 -22.19 3.32
C LEU A 75 2.58 -23.11 2.48
N LEU A 76 3.15 -22.62 1.39
CA LEU A 76 4.03 -23.40 0.51
C LEU A 76 5.27 -23.87 1.28
N ASP A 77 5.90 -23.02 2.08
CA ASP A 77 7.05 -23.38 2.92
C ASP A 77 6.66 -24.37 4.04
N ARG A 78 5.42 -24.31 4.53
CA ARG A 78 4.90 -25.23 5.56
C ARG A 78 4.66 -26.65 5.02
N PHE A 79 4.13 -26.77 3.81
CA PHE A 79 3.81 -28.06 3.17
C PHE A 79 4.95 -28.62 2.31
N SER A 80 5.95 -27.80 1.97
CA SER A 80 7.18 -28.23 1.27
C SER A 80 8.27 -28.75 2.23
N ARG A 81 7.98 -28.83 3.54
CA ARG A 81 8.75 -29.61 4.54
C ARG A 81 8.14 -30.99 4.69
#